data_AF-A0A356R715-F1
#
_entry.id   AF-A0A356R715-F1
#
_cell.length_a   1.000
_cell.length_b   1.000
_cell.length_c   1.000
_cell.angle_alpha   90.00
_cell.angle_beta   90.00
_cell.angle_gamma   90.00
#
_symmetry.space_group_name_H-M   'P 1'
#
loop_
_entity.id
_entity.type
_entity.pdbx_description
1 polymer ?
#
loop_
_entity_poly.entity_id
_entity_poly.type
_entity_poly.pdbx_seq_one_letter_code
_entity_poly.pdbx_strand_id
1 'polypeptide(L)'
;MNDTLIEIGRGVSTDKPRRNFKTMLLFPPEWVPTAPYLALPSLTAVLRSYGHQVVQKDVNIEMYDWFFSDTFLIWVKLRMDQQRRDLKEREARNELTDLERDRLACLASQDALDVMELAEQAAEAKAIVRGEMFYDAEKLEWALKVFRDVMQFISAAYFPASLVFYPMESNLGYRSGVSTEVLACLDDDV
;
A
#
# COMPACT_ATOMS: atom_id res chain seq x y z
N MET A 1 -13.90 -26.40 43.17
CA MET A 1 -13.73 -25.04 42.61
C MET A 1 -13.54 -25.23 41.11
N ASN A 2 -14.60 -25.02 40.32
CA ASN A 2 -14.54 -25.02 38.87
C ASN A 2 -14.86 -23.59 38.42
N ASP A 3 -13.83 -22.78 38.23
CA ASP A 3 -13.95 -21.50 37.53
C ASP A 3 -13.88 -21.77 36.02
N THR A 4 -15.05 -22.03 35.43
CA THR A 4 -15.23 -21.87 33.99
C THR A 4 -15.60 -20.42 33.72
N LEU A 5 -14.59 -19.62 33.36
CA LEU A 5 -14.78 -18.34 32.68
C LEU A 5 -15.36 -18.63 31.29
N ILE A 6 -16.48 -17.96 30.99
CA ILE A 6 -17.27 -17.95 29.74
C ILE A 6 -18.46 -18.94 29.74
N GLU A 7 -19.58 -18.50 30.34
CA GLU A 7 -20.91 -19.04 30.02
C GLU A 7 -21.45 -18.40 28.72
N ILE A 8 -21.35 -19.12 27.60
CA ILE A 8 -22.09 -18.79 26.37
C ILE A 8 -23.53 -19.29 26.53
N GLY A 9 -24.34 -18.57 27.30
CA GLY A 9 -25.67 -19.05 27.64
C GLY A 9 -26.65 -18.03 28.19
N ARG A 10 -26.36 -16.72 28.16
CA ARG A 10 -27.40 -15.73 28.50
C ARG A 10 -28.36 -15.59 27.33
N GLY A 11 -29.53 -16.21 27.49
CA GLY A 11 -30.71 -16.00 26.67
C GLY A 11 -30.83 -14.53 26.31
N VAL A 12 -30.63 -14.26 25.02
CA VAL A 12 -30.76 -12.93 24.46
C VAL A 12 -32.19 -12.48 24.70
N SER A 13 -32.39 -11.49 25.57
CA SER A 13 -33.68 -10.82 25.71
C SER A 13 -34.15 -10.37 24.32
N THR A 14 -35.23 -10.99 23.84
CA THR A 14 -35.82 -10.78 22.51
C THR A 14 -36.82 -9.63 22.47
N ASP A 15 -37.00 -8.89 23.57
CA ASP A 15 -38.20 -8.07 23.78
C ASP A 15 -38.05 -6.58 23.47
N LYS A 16 -36.92 -6.15 22.91
CA LYS A 16 -36.82 -4.81 22.31
C LYS A 16 -36.70 -4.95 20.80
N PRO A 17 -37.52 -4.22 20.01
CA PRO A 17 -37.34 -4.19 18.56
C PRO A 17 -35.91 -3.72 18.27
N ARG A 18 -35.09 -4.63 17.72
CA ARG A 18 -33.72 -4.32 17.36
C ARG A 18 -33.76 -3.37 16.18
N ARG A 19 -33.14 -2.20 16.35
CA ARG A 19 -33.04 -1.21 15.28
C ARG A 19 -32.05 -1.73 14.24
N ASN A 20 -32.56 -2.02 13.05
CA ASN A 20 -31.72 -2.38 11.92
C ASN A 20 -31.09 -1.12 11.35
N PHE A 21 -29.79 -1.18 11.06
CA PHE A 21 -29.03 -0.09 10.49
C PHE A 21 -28.51 -0.50 9.12
N LYS A 22 -28.33 0.49 8.24
CA LYS A 22 -27.53 0.37 7.04
C LYS A 22 -26.17 0.98 7.36
N THR A 23 -25.14 0.15 7.39
CA THR A 23 -23.79 0.53 7.83
C THR A 23 -22.80 0.26 6.71
N MET A 24 -21.92 1.23 6.45
CA MET A 24 -20.75 1.04 5.60
C MET A 24 -19.51 0.95 6.49
N LEU A 25 -18.70 -0.10 6.29
CA LEU A 25 -17.41 -0.26 6.92
C LEU A 25 -16.34 0.16 5.90
N LEU A 26 -15.58 1.19 6.24
CA LEU A 26 -14.53 1.75 5.40
C LEU A 26 -13.17 1.30 5.93
N PHE A 27 -12.36 0.68 5.07
CA PHE A 27 -10.94 0.49 5.34
C PHE A 27 -10.17 1.66 4.69
N PRO A 28 -9.50 2.50 5.49
CA PRO A 28 -8.87 3.72 4.99
C PRO A 28 -7.54 3.43 4.28
N PRO A 29 -7.10 4.30 3.36
CA PRO A 29 -5.69 4.36 2.97
C PRO A 29 -4.84 4.92 4.13
N GLU A 30 -3.55 4.68 4.24
CA GLU A 30 -2.64 3.87 3.41
C GLU A 30 -2.18 2.66 4.26
N TRP A 31 -2.47 1.45 3.78
CA TRP A 31 -2.08 0.18 4.42
C TRP A 31 -1.43 -0.75 3.39
N VAL A 32 -0.59 -1.68 3.84
CA VAL A 32 0.06 -2.64 2.95
C VAL A 32 -0.96 -3.57 2.27
N PRO A 33 -1.04 -3.63 0.92
CA PRO A 33 -2.09 -4.38 0.23
C PRO A 33 -1.82 -5.89 0.14
N THR A 34 -0.71 -6.37 0.70
CA THR A 34 -0.32 -7.79 0.69
C THR A 34 -0.93 -8.60 1.84
N ALA A 35 -1.50 -7.94 2.86
CA ALA A 35 -2.09 -8.59 4.02
C ALA A 35 -3.60 -8.31 4.09
N PRO A 36 -4.45 -9.35 4.24
CA PRO A 36 -5.89 -9.15 4.37
C PRO A 36 -6.24 -8.51 5.71
N TYR A 37 -7.05 -7.45 5.69
CA TYR A 37 -7.54 -6.81 6.91
C TYR A 37 -8.75 -7.55 7.49
N LEU A 38 -8.53 -8.38 8.50
CA LEU A 38 -9.55 -9.27 9.05
C LEU A 38 -10.66 -8.57 9.84
N ALA A 39 -10.47 -7.34 10.32
CA ALA A 39 -11.48 -6.70 11.17
C ALA A 39 -12.78 -6.38 10.42
N LEU A 40 -12.70 -6.00 9.14
CA LEU A 40 -13.86 -5.73 8.28
C LEU A 40 -14.77 -6.97 8.08
N PRO A 41 -14.26 -8.13 7.63
CA PRO A 41 -15.05 -9.35 7.53
C PRO A 41 -15.53 -9.85 8.90
N SER A 42 -14.72 -9.76 9.96
CA SER A 42 -15.13 -10.14 11.32
C SER A 42 -16.31 -9.30 11.82
N LEU A 43 -16.21 -7.97 11.72
CA LEU A 43 -17.28 -7.06 12.14
C LEU A 43 -18.52 -7.22 11.26
N THR A 44 -18.34 -7.48 9.96
CA THR A 44 -19.44 -7.77 9.05
C THR A 44 -20.20 -9.02 9.45
N ALA A 45 -19.51 -10.11 9.81
CA ALA A 45 -20.13 -11.35 10.23
C ALA A 45 -20.99 -11.15 11.49
N VAL A 46 -20.47 -10.41 12.48
CA VAL A 46 -21.21 -10.07 13.70
C VAL A 46 -22.39 -9.16 13.39
N LEU A 47 -22.21 -8.03 12.70
CA LEU A 47 -23.29 -7.09 12.44
C LEU A 47 -24.43 -7.73 11.62
N ARG A 48 -24.11 -8.56 10.64
CA ARG A 48 -25.12 -9.27 9.84
C ARG A 48 -25.86 -10.32 10.66
N SER A 49 -25.22 -11.02 11.60
CA SER A 49 -25.91 -11.99 12.47
C SER A 49 -26.93 -11.34 13.41
N TYR A 50 -26.79 -10.04 13.67
CA TYR A 50 -27.75 -9.22 14.43
C TYR A 50 -28.79 -8.49 13.55
N GLY A 51 -28.82 -8.75 12.23
CA GLY A 51 -29.83 -8.21 11.32
C GLY A 51 -29.51 -6.84 10.68
N HIS A 52 -28.28 -6.34 10.86
CA HIS A 52 -27.84 -5.10 10.21
C HIS A 52 -27.48 -5.34 8.74
N GLN A 53 -27.74 -4.35 7.88
CA GLN A 53 -27.26 -4.34 6.50
C GLN A 53 -25.86 -3.73 6.48
N VAL A 54 -24.89 -4.48 5.97
CA VAL A 54 -23.47 -4.07 5.99
C VAL A 54 -22.88 -4.10 4.59
N VAL A 55 -22.30 -2.97 4.18
CA VAL A 55 -21.46 -2.82 2.99
C VAL A 55 -20.01 -2.66 3.45
N GLN A 56 -19.09 -3.42 2.88
CA GLN A 56 -17.65 -3.20 3.08
C GLN A 56 -17.10 -2.41 1.90
N LYS A 57 -16.23 -1.45 2.18
CA LYS A 57 -15.56 -0.62 1.19
C LYS A 57 -14.08 -0.52 1.57
N ASP A 58 -13.25 -1.14 0.76
CA ASP A 58 -11.80 -1.08 0.90
C ASP A 58 -11.27 0.08 0.03
N VAL A 59 -11.05 1.24 0.65
CA VAL A 59 -10.53 2.42 -0.05
C VAL A 59 -9.02 2.28 -0.28
N ASN A 60 -8.34 1.46 0.52
CA ASN A 60 -6.92 1.19 0.38
C ASN A 60 -6.61 0.49 -0.93
N ILE A 61 -7.30 -0.61 -1.25
CA ILE A 61 -7.05 -1.34 -2.50
C ILE A 61 -7.44 -0.52 -3.74
N GLU A 62 -8.51 0.28 -3.65
CA GLU A 62 -8.93 1.18 -4.73
C GLU A 62 -7.90 2.29 -4.99
N MET A 63 -7.26 2.80 -3.94
CA MET A 63 -6.14 3.73 -4.08
C MET A 63 -4.97 3.09 -4.84
N TYR A 64 -4.57 1.86 -4.50
CA TYR A 64 -3.50 1.16 -5.23
C TYR A 64 -3.88 0.83 -6.67
N ASP A 65 -5.13 0.39 -6.92
CA ASP A 65 -5.59 0.14 -8.28
C ASP A 65 -5.55 1.41 -9.14
N TRP A 66 -5.87 2.56 -8.55
CA TRP A 66 -5.76 3.86 -9.20
C TRP A 66 -4.31 4.28 -9.39
N PHE A 67 -3.47 4.20 -8.35
CA PHE A 67 -2.04 4.56 -8.44
C PHE A 67 -1.31 3.76 -9.51
N PHE A 68 -1.66 2.49 -9.67
CA PHE A 68 -1.03 1.58 -10.63
C PHE A 68 -1.76 1.54 -11.97
N SER A 69 -2.63 2.52 -12.25
CA SER A 69 -3.28 2.64 -13.55
C SER A 69 -2.43 3.45 -14.52
N ASP A 70 -2.51 3.10 -15.81
CA ASP A 70 -1.91 3.87 -16.90
C ASP A 70 -2.30 5.36 -16.83
N THR A 71 -3.58 5.63 -16.58
CA THR A 71 -4.17 6.96 -16.55
C THR A 71 -3.53 7.81 -15.46
N PHE A 72 -3.33 7.24 -14.27
CA PHE A 72 -2.69 7.96 -13.17
C PHE A 72 -1.20 8.16 -13.43
N LEU A 73 -0.48 7.14 -13.89
CA LEU A 73 0.96 7.24 -14.15
C LEU A 73 1.29 8.23 -15.28
N ILE A 74 0.47 8.28 -16.33
CA ILE A 74 0.55 9.30 -17.39
C ILE A 74 0.33 10.70 -16.80
N TRP A 75 -0.67 10.85 -15.92
CA TRP A 75 -0.93 12.14 -15.27
C TRP A 75 0.23 12.58 -14.37
N VAL A 76 0.82 11.66 -13.62
CA VAL A 76 2.03 11.89 -12.81
C VAL A 76 3.19 12.34 -13.70
N LYS A 77 3.43 11.66 -14.84
CA LYS A 77 4.49 12.04 -15.78
C LYS A 77 4.31 13.45 -16.32
N LEU A 78 3.10 13.79 -16.76
CA LEU A 78 2.79 15.13 -17.25
C LEU A 78 3.05 16.20 -16.19
N ARG A 79 2.68 15.91 -14.94
CA ARG A 79 2.97 16.78 -13.79
C ARG A 79 4.48 16.94 -13.59
N MET A 80 5.26 15.86 -13.63
CA MET A 80 6.72 15.88 -13.49
C MET A 80 7.37 16.70 -14.62
N ASP A 81 6.94 16.51 -15.87
CA ASP A 81 7.46 17.27 -17.01
C ASP A 81 7.17 18.76 -16.90
N GLN A 82 5.98 19.15 -16.43
CA GLN A 82 5.67 20.55 -16.15
C GLN A 82 6.59 21.13 -15.08
N GLN A 83 6.71 20.46 -13.93
CA GLN A 83 7.57 20.91 -12.84
C GLN A 83 9.04 21.03 -13.28
N ARG A 84 9.52 20.06 -14.06
CA ARG A 84 10.89 20.06 -14.59
C ARG A 84 11.13 21.21 -15.55
N ARG A 85 10.18 21.54 -16.42
CA ARG A 85 10.28 22.71 -17.32
C ARG A 85 10.41 24.00 -16.51
N ASP A 86 9.52 24.22 -15.55
CA ASP A 86 9.52 25.43 -14.72
C ASP A 86 10.83 25.58 -13.92
N LEU A 87 11.37 24.46 -13.41
CA LEU A 87 12.64 24.45 -12.68
C LEU A 87 13.84 24.70 -13.60
N LYS A 88 13.89 24.10 -14.80
CA LYS A 88 14.96 24.35 -15.78
C LYS A 88 15.00 25.81 -16.26
N GLU A 89 13.84 26.45 -16.41
CA GLU A 89 13.78 27.88 -16.74
C GLU A 89 14.36 28.76 -15.63
N ARG A 90 14.11 28.41 -14.37
CA ARG A 90 14.69 29.11 -13.21
C ARG A 90 16.16 28.79 -13.01
N GLU A 91 16.59 27.57 -13.31
CA GLU A 91 17.99 27.16 -13.33
C GLU A 91 18.80 28.02 -14.31
N ALA A 92 18.29 28.24 -15.52
CA ALA A 92 18.92 29.09 -16.53
C ALA A 92 19.11 30.54 -16.07
N ARG A 93 18.30 31.01 -15.11
CA ARG A 93 18.41 32.33 -14.48
C ARG A 93 19.23 32.33 -13.18
N ASN A 94 19.77 31.19 -12.77
CA ASN A 94 20.44 30.97 -11.48
C ASN A 94 19.56 31.30 -10.25
N GLU A 95 18.25 31.01 -10.34
CA GLU A 95 17.23 31.35 -9.32
C GLU A 95 16.75 30.13 -8.50
N LEU A 96 17.45 29.01 -8.56
CA LEU A 96 17.10 27.82 -7.78
C LEU A 96 17.63 27.90 -6.35
N THR A 97 16.77 27.55 -5.40
CA THR A 97 17.17 27.18 -4.04
C THR A 97 17.83 25.80 -4.02
N ASP A 98 18.48 25.43 -2.91
CA ASP A 98 19.05 24.08 -2.74
C ASP A 98 17.97 22.99 -2.87
N LEU A 99 16.82 23.17 -2.20
CA LEU A 99 15.70 22.23 -2.26
C LEU A 99 15.18 22.03 -3.68
N GLU A 100 15.18 23.08 -4.50
CA GLU A 100 14.72 23.02 -5.88
C GLU A 100 15.74 22.37 -6.82
N ARG A 101 17.04 22.50 -6.51
CA ARG A 101 18.08 21.69 -7.17
C ARG A 101 17.90 20.21 -6.87
N ASP A 102 17.67 19.85 -5.61
CA ASP A 102 17.43 18.46 -5.21
C ASP A 102 16.17 17.90 -5.89
N ARG A 103 15.10 18.71 -5.93
CA ARG A 103 13.88 18.36 -6.64
C ARG A 103 14.13 18.17 -8.14
N LEU A 104 14.89 19.07 -8.78
CA LEU A 104 15.21 18.95 -10.20
C LEU A 104 16.03 17.68 -10.49
N ALA A 105 16.99 17.34 -9.62
CA ALA A 105 17.77 16.11 -9.71
C ALA A 105 16.87 14.87 -9.53
N CYS A 106 15.94 14.89 -8.58
CA CYS A 106 14.97 13.82 -8.36
C CYS A 106 14.06 13.61 -9.58
N LEU A 107 13.57 14.68 -10.20
CA LEU A 107 12.77 14.59 -11.42
C LEU A 107 13.60 14.07 -12.61
N ALA A 108 14.84 14.54 -12.76
CA ALA A 108 15.74 14.12 -13.84
C ALA A 108 16.12 12.63 -13.74
N SER A 109 16.18 12.05 -12.54
CA SER A 109 16.47 10.62 -12.36
C SER A 109 15.38 9.71 -12.93
N GLN A 110 14.20 10.26 -13.26
CA GLN A 110 13.06 9.52 -13.82
C GLN A 110 12.90 9.75 -15.34
N ASP A 111 13.75 10.56 -15.98
CA ASP A 111 13.58 10.94 -17.39
C ASP A 111 13.72 9.75 -18.37
N ALA A 112 14.51 8.73 -18.00
CA ALA A 112 14.74 7.55 -18.82
C ALA A 112 13.64 6.48 -18.69
N LEU A 113 12.70 6.66 -17.76
CA LEU A 113 11.66 5.69 -17.48
C LEU A 113 10.53 5.79 -18.52
N ASP A 114 10.20 4.66 -19.14
CA ASP A 114 9.01 4.54 -19.98
C ASP A 114 7.78 4.28 -19.09
N VAL A 115 6.86 5.25 -19.09
CA VAL A 115 5.65 5.22 -18.27
C VAL A 115 4.65 4.17 -18.74
N MET A 116 4.62 3.88 -20.03
CA MET A 116 3.73 2.85 -20.56
C MET A 116 4.25 1.47 -20.17
N GLU A 117 5.57 1.25 -20.28
CA GLU A 117 6.20 0.02 -19.80
C GLU A 117 5.95 -0.19 -18.30
N LEU A 118 6.14 0.86 -17.48
CA LEU A 118 5.88 0.81 -16.04
C LEU A 118 4.42 0.47 -15.73
N ALA A 119 3.46 1.02 -16.49
CA ALA A 119 2.04 0.72 -16.31
C ALA A 119 1.70 -0.73 -16.69
N GLU A 120 2.28 -1.26 -17.77
CA GLU A 120 2.12 -2.66 -18.17
C GLU A 120 2.70 -3.61 -17.12
N GLN A 121 3.92 -3.32 -16.64
CA GLN A 121 4.54 -4.06 -15.55
C GLN A 121 3.68 -4.02 -14.29
N ALA A 122 3.12 -2.86 -13.94
CA ALA A 122 2.25 -2.71 -12.77
C ALA A 122 0.96 -3.55 -12.89
N ALA A 123 0.38 -3.63 -14.09
CA ALA A 123 -0.78 -4.48 -14.36
C ALA A 123 -0.43 -5.97 -14.22
N GLU A 124 0.71 -6.40 -14.76
CA GLU A 124 1.21 -7.77 -14.62
C GLU A 124 1.52 -8.13 -13.16
N ALA A 125 2.21 -7.25 -12.44
CA ALA A 125 2.50 -7.42 -11.02
C ALA A 125 1.20 -7.57 -10.18
N LYS A 126 0.16 -6.79 -10.47
CA LYS A 126 -1.17 -6.97 -9.87
C LYS A 126 -1.78 -8.33 -10.20
N ALA A 127 -1.65 -8.80 -11.44
CA ALA A 127 -2.17 -10.10 -11.85
C ALA A 127 -1.44 -11.25 -11.14
N ILE A 128 -0.12 -11.16 -10.96
CA ILE A 128 0.68 -12.13 -10.20
C ILE A 128 0.19 -12.22 -8.76
N VAL A 129 0.11 -11.09 -8.06
CA VAL A 129 -0.24 -11.05 -6.62
C VAL A 129 -1.68 -11.46 -6.36
N ARG A 130 -2.57 -11.31 -7.34
CA ARG A 130 -3.99 -11.72 -7.24
C ARG A 130 -4.25 -13.16 -7.69
N GLY A 131 -3.28 -13.81 -8.33
CA GLY A 131 -3.45 -15.13 -8.94
C GLY A 131 -2.58 -16.21 -8.29
N GLU A 132 -2.62 -17.41 -8.87
CA GLU A 132 -1.82 -18.56 -8.40
C GLU A 132 -0.30 -18.33 -8.51
N MET A 133 0.12 -17.42 -9.41
CA MET A 133 1.53 -17.07 -9.57
C MET A 133 2.13 -16.39 -8.33
N PHE A 134 1.29 -15.94 -7.39
CA PHE A 134 1.72 -15.44 -6.08
C PHE A 134 2.61 -16.43 -5.32
N TYR A 135 2.40 -17.75 -5.49
CA TYR A 135 3.16 -18.78 -4.79
C TYR A 135 4.54 -19.05 -5.41
N ASP A 136 4.85 -18.44 -6.56
CA ASP A 136 6.17 -18.48 -7.18
C ASP A 136 7.01 -17.33 -6.63
N ALA A 137 8.05 -17.68 -5.85
CA ALA A 137 8.84 -16.71 -5.11
C ALA A 137 9.53 -15.67 -6.01
N GLU A 138 10.07 -16.08 -7.16
CA GLU A 138 10.77 -15.18 -8.08
C GLU A 138 9.79 -14.18 -8.71
N LYS A 139 8.59 -14.65 -9.06
CA LYS A 139 7.55 -13.79 -9.62
C LYS A 139 6.97 -12.83 -8.60
N LEU A 140 6.79 -13.30 -7.35
CA LEU A 140 6.34 -12.44 -6.27
C LEU A 140 7.39 -11.36 -5.96
N GLU A 141 8.68 -11.71 -5.90
CA GLU A 141 9.75 -10.75 -5.69
C GLU A 141 9.79 -9.68 -6.78
N TRP A 142 9.66 -10.10 -8.05
CA TRP A 142 9.55 -9.19 -9.18
C TRP A 142 8.34 -8.26 -9.05
N ALA A 143 7.15 -8.81 -8.75
CA ALA A 143 5.93 -8.01 -8.60
C ALA A 143 6.06 -6.97 -7.47
N LEU A 144 6.64 -7.35 -6.34
CA LEU A 144 6.90 -6.43 -5.22
C LEU A 144 7.93 -5.36 -5.59
N LYS A 145 8.93 -5.69 -6.41
CA LYS A 145 9.87 -4.70 -6.96
C LYS A 145 9.14 -3.69 -7.85
N VAL A 146 8.28 -4.14 -8.76
CA VAL A 146 7.49 -3.26 -9.62
C VAL A 146 6.62 -2.31 -8.78
N PHE A 147 5.96 -2.79 -7.71
CA PHE A 147 5.21 -1.92 -6.82
C PHE A 147 6.07 -0.82 -6.17
N ARG A 148 7.32 -1.14 -5.79
CA ARG A 148 8.28 -0.14 -5.28
C ARG A 148 8.66 0.86 -6.36
N ASP A 149 8.97 0.41 -7.57
CA ASP A 149 9.35 1.27 -8.68
C ASP A 149 8.22 2.26 -9.03
N VAL A 150 6.97 1.78 -9.09
CA VAL A 150 5.78 2.62 -9.32
C VAL A 150 5.61 3.67 -8.22
N MET A 151 5.75 3.28 -6.96
CA MET A 151 5.62 4.20 -5.82
C MET A 151 6.75 5.22 -5.76
N GLN A 152 7.97 4.84 -6.16
CA GLN A 152 9.10 5.75 -6.31
C GLN A 152 8.85 6.77 -7.44
N PHE A 153 8.33 6.30 -8.58
CA PHE A 153 7.96 7.16 -9.70
C PHE A 153 6.90 8.20 -9.29
N ILE A 154 5.83 7.77 -8.59
CA ILE A 154 4.81 8.68 -8.06
C ILE A 154 5.43 9.68 -7.08
N SER A 155 6.29 9.21 -6.16
CA SER A 155 6.95 10.03 -5.14
C SER A 155 7.74 11.20 -5.74
N ALA A 156 8.42 10.98 -6.88
CA ALA A 156 9.22 12.03 -7.53
C ALA A 156 8.39 13.29 -7.86
N ALA A 157 7.11 13.14 -8.22
CA ALA A 157 6.21 14.26 -8.52
C ALA A 157 5.79 15.09 -7.29
N TYR A 158 6.04 14.57 -6.08
CA TYR A 158 5.62 15.11 -4.79
C TYR A 158 6.79 15.37 -3.82
N PHE A 159 8.03 15.30 -4.30
CA PHE A 159 9.23 15.61 -3.53
C PHE A 159 9.07 16.90 -2.70
N PRO A 160 9.51 16.93 -1.41
CA PRO A 160 10.28 15.89 -0.71
C PRO A 160 9.43 14.78 -0.07
N ALA A 161 8.11 14.83 -0.20
CA ALA A 161 7.26 13.74 0.30
C ALA A 161 7.43 12.50 -0.60
N SER A 162 7.39 11.32 0.02
CA SER A 162 7.47 10.04 -0.68
C SER A 162 6.43 9.07 -0.14
N LEU A 163 5.86 8.31 -1.07
CA LEU A 163 5.06 7.13 -0.80
C LEU A 163 6.00 5.92 -0.80
N VAL A 164 5.95 5.11 0.26
CA VAL A 164 6.81 3.94 0.39
C VAL A 164 5.94 2.69 0.36
N PHE A 165 6.15 1.84 -0.63
CA PHE A 165 5.59 0.49 -0.56
C PHE A 165 6.38 -0.26 0.52
N TYR A 166 5.73 -0.57 1.65
CA TYR A 166 6.38 -1.15 2.82
C TYR A 166 7.36 -2.26 2.40
N PRO A 167 8.65 -2.15 2.73
CA PRO A 167 9.57 -3.23 2.42
C PRO A 167 9.15 -4.46 3.23
N MET A 168 9.29 -5.66 2.64
CA MET A 168 9.35 -6.91 3.41
C MET A 168 10.66 -7.00 4.23
N GLU A 169 11.40 -5.89 4.33
CA GLU A 169 12.58 -5.75 5.15
C GLU A 169 12.17 -4.99 6.40
N SER A 170 12.07 -5.72 7.50
CA SER A 170 12.32 -5.15 8.80
C SER A 170 13.63 -4.36 8.74
N ASN A 171 13.69 -3.16 9.34
CA ASN A 171 14.93 -2.41 9.62
C ASN A 171 15.90 -3.15 10.57
N LEU A 172 15.88 -4.47 10.56
CA LEU A 172 16.87 -5.33 11.19
C LEU A 172 17.98 -5.52 10.15
N GLY A 173 19.24 -5.61 10.57
CA GLY A 173 20.36 -6.03 9.70
C GLY A 173 20.22 -7.47 9.16
N TYR A 174 19.02 -8.03 9.24
CA TYR A 174 18.66 -9.42 9.10
C TYR A 174 17.31 -9.54 8.42
N ARG A 175 17.20 -10.44 7.46
CA ARG A 175 15.93 -10.71 6.78
C ARG A 175 15.08 -11.58 7.69
N SER A 176 13.98 -11.03 8.19
CA SER A 176 13.07 -11.71 9.12
C SER A 176 12.46 -13.02 8.57
N GLY A 177 12.42 -13.20 7.25
CA GLY A 177 11.96 -14.44 6.61
C GLY A 177 13.02 -15.56 6.51
N VAL A 178 14.27 -15.30 6.88
CA VAL A 178 15.38 -16.25 6.77
C VAL A 178 15.77 -16.72 8.16
N SER A 179 15.39 -17.95 8.54
CA SER A 179 15.61 -18.47 9.89
C SER A 179 17.08 -18.45 10.33
N THR A 180 18.03 -18.62 9.39
CA THR A 180 19.46 -18.56 9.71
C THR A 180 19.93 -17.15 10.05
N GLU A 181 19.36 -16.12 9.42
CA GLU A 181 19.70 -14.73 9.72
C GLU A 181 19.05 -14.26 11.02
N VAL A 182 17.81 -14.67 11.27
CA VAL A 182 17.13 -14.41 12.55
C VAL A 182 17.89 -15.03 13.73
N LEU A 183 18.48 -16.22 13.55
CA LEU A 183 19.31 -16.85 14.56
C LEU A 183 20.67 -16.17 14.71
N ALA A 184 21.27 -15.68 13.62
CA ALA A 184 22.52 -14.92 13.67
C ALA A 184 22.39 -13.63 14.48
N CYS A 185 21.21 -13.00 14.52
CA CYS A 185 20.94 -11.84 15.40
C CYS A 185 21.25 -12.08 16.88
N LEU A 186 21.19 -13.34 17.36
CA LEU A 186 21.42 -13.67 18.77
C LEU A 186 22.89 -13.55 19.17
N ASP A 187 23.79 -13.63 18.18
CA ASP A 187 25.24 -13.61 18.37
C ASP A 187 25.84 -12.20 18.16
N ASP A 188 25.01 -11.21 17.81
CA ASP A 188 25.42 -9.81 17.75
C ASP A 188 25.49 -9.17 19.15
N ASP A 189 26.64 -8.60 19.48
CA ASP A 189 26.82 -7.79 20.69
C ASP A 189 26.03 -6.46 20.58
N VAL A 190 25.31 -6.11 21.66
CA VAL A 190 24.47 -4.89 21.79
C VAL A 190 25.30 -3.61 21.87
#